data_AF-A0A3C1G2X3-F1
#
_entry.id   AF-A0A3C1G2X3-F1
#
_cell.length_a   1.000
_cell.length_b   1.000
_cell.length_c   1.000
_cell.angle_alpha   90.00
_cell.angle_beta   90.00
_cell.angle_gamma   90.00
#
_symmetry.space_group_name_H-M   'P 1'
#
loop_
_entity.id
_entity.type
_entity.pdbx_description
1 polymer ?
#
loop_
_entity_poly.entity_id
_entity_poly.type
_entity_poly.pdbx_seq_one_letter_code
_entity_poly.pdbx_strand_id
1 'polypeptide(L)'
;MRFRILPQQIDNTYKGQKLALWLFGFVLLIKIVQSTVILINGGSVVKGADGIPLDTFSPDAAHTVVALFALTSLYRLIICLLGVIALVRYRGIITLMFAVLVIEYIVRQLILYFYPLGSIGAPPGPIVNFVLFLISVIGFALSLLNRRDIQD
;
A
#
# COMPACT_ATOMS: atom_id res chain seq x y z
N MET A 1 -27.88 7.18 22.49
CA MET A 1 -27.76 6.49 21.18
C MET A 1 -26.27 6.34 20.85
N ARG A 2 -25.73 5.11 20.81
CA ARG A 2 -24.38 4.86 20.29
C ARG A 2 -24.49 4.77 18.77
N PHE A 3 -24.04 5.79 18.05
CA PHE A 3 -23.85 5.70 16.61
C PHE A 3 -22.82 4.59 16.34
N ARG A 4 -23.31 3.43 15.89
CA ARG A 4 -22.45 2.34 15.43
C ARG A 4 -22.07 2.65 14.00
N ILE A 5 -20.97 3.37 13.84
CA ILE A 5 -20.39 3.72 12.54
C ILE A 5 -19.92 2.46 11.79
N LEU A 6 -19.73 1.34 12.49
CA LEU A 6 -19.20 0.10 11.95
C LEU A 6 -20.20 -1.08 12.13
N PRO A 7 -20.58 -1.79 11.05
CA PRO A 7 -21.50 -2.93 11.13
C PRO A 7 -20.91 -4.06 11.98
N GLN A 8 -21.72 -4.71 12.79
CA GLN A 8 -21.22 -5.65 13.80
C GLN A 8 -20.84 -7.03 13.23
N GLN A 9 -21.46 -7.45 12.13
CA GLN A 9 -21.22 -8.73 11.48
C GLN A 9 -21.35 -8.57 9.96
N ILE A 10 -20.21 -8.56 9.27
CA ILE A 10 -20.11 -9.01 7.88
C ILE A 10 -19.67 -10.46 8.02
N ASP A 11 -20.40 -11.42 7.46
CA ASP A 11 -20.20 -12.86 7.64
C ASP A 11 -18.69 -13.21 7.62
N ASN A 12 -18.12 -13.45 8.81
CA ASN A 12 -16.68 -13.34 9.05
C ASN A 12 -16.00 -14.71 8.94
N THR A 13 -16.53 -15.60 8.10
CA THR A 13 -15.93 -16.90 7.83
C THR A 13 -14.79 -16.74 6.82
N TYR A 14 -13.67 -16.18 7.28
CA TYR A 14 -12.42 -16.19 6.52
C TYR A 14 -11.92 -17.65 6.39
N LYS A 15 -12.06 -18.23 5.21
CA LYS A 15 -11.62 -19.61 4.88
C LYS A 15 -10.23 -19.67 4.22
N GLY A 16 -9.58 -18.51 4.04
CA GLY A 16 -8.24 -18.40 3.45
C GLY A 16 -7.11 -18.84 4.40
N GLN A 17 -5.90 -19.00 3.87
CA GLN A 17 -4.76 -19.44 4.65
C GLN A 17 -4.32 -18.38 5.68
N LYS A 18 -3.98 -18.81 6.91
CA LYS A 18 -3.46 -17.92 7.96
C LYS A 18 -2.20 -17.15 7.54
N LEU A 19 -1.40 -17.71 6.62
CA LEU A 19 -0.22 -17.07 6.05
C LEU A 19 -0.58 -15.77 5.31
N ALA A 20 -1.70 -15.73 4.58
CA ALA A 20 -2.14 -14.54 3.87
C ALA A 20 -2.45 -13.36 4.83
N LEU A 21 -2.98 -13.64 6.03
CA LEU A 21 -3.20 -12.63 7.06
C LEU A 21 -1.87 -12.00 7.54
N TRP A 22 -0.84 -12.83 7.71
CA TRP A 22 0.47 -12.38 8.16
C TRP A 22 1.18 -11.56 7.08
N LEU A 23 1.15 -12.03 5.83
CA LEU A 23 1.66 -11.27 4.67
C LEU A 23 0.94 -9.92 4.52
N PHE A 24 -0.38 -9.90 4.70
CA PHE A 24 -1.15 -8.67 4.63
C PHE A 24 -0.72 -7.67 5.72
N GLY A 25 -0.62 -8.14 6.97
CA GLY A 25 -0.16 -7.31 8.08
C GLY A 25 1.23 -6.74 7.85
N PHE A 26 2.14 -7.55 7.29
CA PHE A 26 3.50 -7.12 6.94
C PHE A 26 3.50 -6.03 5.86
N VAL A 27 2.75 -6.21 4.78
CA VAL A 27 2.64 -5.20 3.70
C VAL A 27 2.05 -3.89 4.23
N LEU A 28 1.01 -3.97 5.06
CA LEU A 28 0.40 -2.79 5.68
C LEU A 28 1.39 -2.04 6.57
N LEU A 29 2.14 -2.76 7.41
CA LEU A 29 3.12 -2.16 8.30
C LEU A 29 4.15 -1.34 7.53
N ILE A 30 4.74 -1.92 6.47
CA ILE A 30 5.75 -1.23 5.67
C ILE A 30 5.14 -0.02 4.96
N LYS A 31 3.96 -0.16 4.33
CA LYS A 31 3.29 0.97 3.65
C LYS A 31 2.90 2.09 4.63
N ILE A 32 2.52 1.77 5.87
CA ILE A 32 2.25 2.76 6.92
C ILE A 32 3.54 3.51 7.26
N VAL A 33 4.63 2.79 7.56
CA VAL A 33 5.93 3.40 7.86
C VAL A 33 6.38 4.32 6.73
N GLN A 34 6.37 3.86 5.48
CA GLN A 34 6.72 4.69 4.32
C GLN A 34 5.87 5.96 4.24
N SER A 35 4.56 5.85 4.47
CA SER A 35 3.66 7.00 4.39
C SER A 35 3.91 8.00 5.52
N THR A 36 4.13 7.53 6.74
CA THR A 36 4.46 8.37 7.89
C THR A 36 5.80 9.09 7.69
N VAL A 37 6.83 8.40 7.17
CA VAL A 37 8.14 9.04 6.93
C VAL A 37 8.03 10.11 5.83
N ILE A 38 7.21 9.93 4.80
CA ILE A 38 6.95 10.97 3.79
C ILE A 38 6.22 12.17 4.40
N LEU A 39 5.25 11.97 5.29
CA LEU A 39 4.55 13.06 5.96
C LEU A 39 5.45 13.89 6.88
N ILE A 40 6.46 13.26 7.49
CA ILE A 40 7.41 13.93 8.40
C ILE A 40 8.58 14.56 7.63
N ASN A 41 9.13 13.85 6.65
CA ASN A 41 10.36 14.21 5.95
C ASN A 41 10.27 13.94 4.43
N GLY A 42 9.22 14.46 3.81
CA GLY A 42 8.91 14.24 2.40
C GLY A 42 10.06 14.61 1.47
N GLY A 43 10.72 15.75 1.69
CA GLY A 43 11.85 16.19 0.84
C GLY A 43 13.00 15.19 0.79
N SER A 44 13.42 14.65 1.94
CA SER A 44 14.52 13.67 1.99
C SER A 44 14.13 12.34 1.38
N VAL A 45 12.89 11.89 1.59
CA VAL A 45 12.39 10.62 1.03
C VAL A 45 12.23 10.72 -0.49
N VAL A 46 11.60 11.80 -0.98
CA VAL A 46 11.38 12.03 -2.41
C VAL A 46 12.70 12.09 -3.17
N LYS A 47 13.71 12.74 -2.59
CA LYS A 47 15.05 12.81 -3.20
C LYS A 47 15.82 11.50 -3.11
N GLY A 48 15.82 10.85 -1.94
CA GLY A 48 16.64 9.66 -1.71
C GLY A 48 15.98 8.35 -2.14
N ALA A 49 14.77 8.09 -1.65
CA ALA A 49 14.06 6.83 -1.87
C ALA A 49 13.37 6.78 -3.25
N ASP A 50 12.84 7.91 -3.73
CA ASP A 50 12.19 7.98 -5.05
C ASP A 50 13.14 8.51 -6.16
N GLY A 51 14.30 9.05 -5.77
CA GLY A 51 15.33 9.51 -6.71
C GLY A 51 14.96 10.79 -7.46
N ILE A 52 13.95 11.54 -7.01
CA ILE A 52 13.48 12.75 -7.70
C ILE A 52 14.50 13.88 -7.50
N PRO A 53 14.97 14.53 -8.58
CA PRO A 53 16.02 15.53 -8.52
C PRO A 53 15.50 16.89 -8.05
N LEU A 54 15.02 16.98 -6.81
CA LEU A 54 14.41 18.20 -6.25
C LEU A 54 15.34 19.42 -6.36
N ASP A 55 16.66 19.23 -6.29
CA ASP A 55 17.65 20.31 -6.39
C ASP A 55 17.71 20.95 -7.79
N THR A 56 17.20 20.27 -8.82
CA THR A 56 17.16 20.77 -10.20
C THR A 56 15.91 21.62 -10.47
N PHE A 57 14.96 21.63 -9.54
CA PHE A 57 13.72 22.38 -9.67
C PHE A 57 13.87 23.77 -9.01
N SER A 58 13.01 24.71 -9.39
CA SER A 58 12.86 25.94 -8.62
C SER A 58 12.37 25.61 -7.20
N PRO A 59 12.66 26.45 -6.20
CA PRO A 59 12.20 26.23 -4.83
C PRO A 59 10.68 25.97 -4.74
N ASP A 60 9.88 26.78 -5.43
CA ASP A 60 8.41 26.65 -5.44
C ASP A 60 7.93 25.34 -6.08
N ALA A 61 8.60 24.89 -7.15
CA ALA A 61 8.30 23.63 -7.80
C ALA A 61 8.68 22.44 -6.90
N ALA A 62 9.85 22.48 -6.26
CA ALA A 62 10.27 21.46 -5.30
C ALA A 62 9.30 21.34 -4.12
N HIS A 63 8.86 22.47 -3.56
CA HIS A 63 7.86 22.49 -2.49
C HIS A 63 6.51 21.89 -2.94
N THR A 64 6.07 22.21 -4.16
CA THR A 64 4.83 21.67 -4.72
C THR A 64 4.92 20.15 -4.91
N VAL A 65 6.04 19.65 -5.44
CA VAL A 65 6.26 18.19 -5.58
C VAL A 65 6.22 17.51 -4.22
N VAL A 66 6.93 18.03 -3.22
CA VAL A 66 6.90 17.47 -1.86
C VAL A 66 5.48 17.47 -1.27
N ALA A 67 4.71 18.55 -1.48
CA ALA A 67 3.33 18.63 -1.02
C ALA A 67 2.42 17.58 -1.69
N LEU A 68 2.56 17.35 -3.00
CA LEU A 68 1.82 16.31 -3.72
C LEU A 68 2.18 14.91 -3.23
N PHE A 69 3.47 14.65 -2.96
CA PHE A 69 3.91 13.40 -2.34
C PHE A 69 3.33 13.22 -0.92
N ALA A 70 3.28 14.28 -0.13
CA ALA A 70 2.64 14.25 1.19
C ALA A 70 1.14 13.92 1.08
N LEU A 71 0.40 14.59 0.19
CA LEU A 71 -1.03 14.33 -0.03
C LEU A 71 -1.30 12.90 -0.52
N THR A 72 -0.54 12.41 -1.49
CA THR A 72 -0.67 11.03 -1.98
C THR A 72 -0.33 10.01 -0.90
N SER A 73 0.67 10.29 -0.04
CA SER A 73 1.00 9.45 1.10
C SER A 73 -0.09 9.43 2.17
N LEU A 74 -0.82 10.54 2.37
CA LEU A 74 -1.96 10.61 3.26
C LEU A 74 -3.10 9.70 2.80
N TYR A 75 -3.47 9.75 1.51
CA TYR A 75 -4.49 8.86 0.96
C TYR A 75 -4.08 7.39 1.08
N ARG A 76 -2.81 7.07 0.82
CA ARG A 76 -2.27 5.72 1.01
C ARG A 76 -2.33 5.29 2.48
N LEU A 77 -2.02 6.18 3.41
CA LEU A 77 -2.11 5.92 4.85
C LEU A 77 -3.55 5.60 5.27
N ILE A 78 -4.53 6.36 4.77
CA ILE A 78 -5.95 6.11 5.02
C ILE A 78 -6.36 4.70 4.53
N ILE A 79 -5.97 4.32 3.31
CA ILE A 79 -6.23 2.97 2.78
C ILE A 79 -5.58 1.90 3.66
N CYS A 80 -4.35 2.13 4.15
CA CYS A 80 -3.68 1.18 5.03
C CYS A 80 -4.40 1.04 6.39
N LEU A 81 -4.88 2.15 6.96
CA LEU A 81 -5.67 2.13 8.20
C LEU A 81 -6.99 1.37 8.02
N LEU A 82 -7.67 1.54 6.88
CA LEU A 82 -8.83 0.71 6.52
C LEU A 82 -8.45 -0.77 6.42
N GLY A 83 -7.27 -1.08 5.86
CA GLY A 83 -6.69 -2.41 5.86
C GLY A 83 -6.46 -2.98 7.26
N VAL A 84 -5.94 -2.18 8.20
CA VAL A 84 -5.77 -2.59 9.60
C VAL A 84 -7.12 -2.90 10.24
N ILE A 85 -8.14 -2.06 10.01
CA ILE A 85 -9.51 -2.30 10.48
C ILE A 85 -10.05 -3.61 9.89
N ALA A 86 -9.82 -3.87 8.60
CA ALA A 86 -10.20 -5.13 7.97
C ALA A 86 -9.48 -6.33 8.60
N LEU A 87 -8.18 -6.22 8.87
CA LEU A 87 -7.38 -7.27 9.50
C LEU A 87 -7.87 -7.62 10.92
N VAL A 88 -8.24 -6.61 11.71
CA VAL A 88 -8.70 -6.76 13.10
C VAL A 88 -10.16 -7.22 13.17
N ARG A 89 -11.04 -6.65 12.34
CA ARG A 89 -12.50 -6.74 12.53
C ARG A 89 -13.25 -7.42 11.39
N TYR A 90 -12.78 -7.34 10.14
CA TYR A 90 -13.49 -7.81 8.95
C TYR A 90 -12.61 -8.69 8.07
N ARG A 91 -12.25 -9.87 8.59
CA ARG A 91 -11.31 -10.77 7.91
C ARG A 91 -11.82 -11.24 6.54
N GLY A 92 -13.14 -11.29 6.34
CA GLY A 92 -13.75 -11.57 5.04
C GLY A 92 -13.41 -10.54 3.93
N ILE A 93 -13.03 -9.31 4.27
CA ILE A 93 -12.70 -8.24 3.31
C ILE A 93 -11.21 -8.26 2.92
N ILE A 94 -10.39 -9.08 3.59
CA ILE A 94 -8.93 -9.07 3.36
C ILE A 94 -8.56 -9.43 1.92
N THR A 95 -9.27 -10.38 1.30
CA THR A 95 -9.08 -10.71 -0.13
C THR A 95 -9.33 -9.48 -1.02
N LEU A 96 -10.37 -8.70 -0.72
CA LEU A 96 -10.66 -7.46 -1.45
C LEU A 96 -9.58 -6.41 -1.20
N MET A 97 -9.07 -6.26 0.02
CA MET A 97 -7.99 -5.32 0.32
C MET A 97 -6.69 -5.67 -0.42
N PHE A 98 -6.35 -6.96 -0.54
CA PHE A 98 -5.25 -7.39 -1.38
C PHE A 98 -5.46 -7.00 -2.85
N ALA A 99 -6.67 -7.21 -3.38
CA ALA A 99 -6.99 -6.79 -4.75
C ALA A 99 -6.82 -5.28 -4.92
N VAL A 100 -7.27 -4.46 -3.95
CA VAL A 100 -7.07 -3.00 -3.96
C VAL A 100 -5.58 -2.65 -4.02
N LEU A 101 -4.72 -3.29 -3.22
CA LEU A 101 -3.28 -3.01 -3.22
C LEU A 101 -2.60 -3.42 -4.55
N VAL A 102 -3.01 -4.55 -5.13
CA VAL A 102 -2.49 -5.04 -6.42
C VAL A 102 -2.92 -4.10 -7.55
N ILE A 103 -4.20 -3.74 -7.61
CA ILE A 103 -4.74 -2.81 -8.62
C ILE A 103 -4.09 -1.44 -8.48
N GLU A 104 -3.96 -0.91 -7.26
CA GLU A 104 -3.29 0.37 -7.00
C GLU A 104 -1.88 0.39 -7.57
N TYR A 105 -1.10 -0.67 -7.36
CA TYR A 105 0.25 -0.77 -7.91
C TYR A 105 0.26 -0.83 -9.45
N ILE A 106 -0.59 -1.66 -10.06
CA ILE A 106 -0.66 -1.79 -11.53
C ILE A 106 -1.05 -0.45 -12.16
N VAL A 107 -2.10 0.20 -11.64
CA VAL A 107 -2.54 1.51 -12.14
C VAL A 107 -1.45 2.55 -11.95
N ARG A 108 -0.72 2.54 -10.81
CA ARG A 108 0.43 3.42 -10.59
C ARG A 108 1.51 3.21 -11.65
N GLN A 109 1.88 1.97 -11.96
CA GLN A 109 2.89 1.69 -12.99
C GLN A 109 2.42 2.12 -14.37
N LEU A 110 1.13 1.95 -14.68
CA LEU A 110 0.55 2.43 -15.94
C LEU A 110 0.62 3.95 -16.05
N ILE A 111 0.31 4.68 -14.98
CA ILE A 111 0.46 6.14 -14.94
C ILE A 111 1.91 6.54 -15.17
N LEU A 112 2.86 5.88 -14.49
CA LEU A 112 4.30 6.16 -14.64
C LEU A 112 4.86 5.79 -16.01
N TYR A 113 4.23 4.85 -16.70
CA TYR A 113 4.56 4.54 -18.09
C TYR A 113 4.21 5.70 -19.04
N PHE A 114 3.05 6.34 -18.83
CA PHE A 114 2.64 7.52 -19.62
C PHE A 114 3.30 8.81 -19.16
N TYR A 115 3.55 8.95 -17.86
CA TYR A 115 4.13 10.14 -17.23
C TYR A 115 5.36 9.72 -16.42
N PRO A 116 6.49 9.42 -17.11
CA PRO A 116 7.70 8.96 -16.45
C PRO A 116 8.25 10.04 -15.52
N LEU A 117 8.52 9.64 -14.28
CA LEU A 117 9.20 10.50 -13.32
C LEU A 117 10.70 10.47 -13.62
N GLY A 118 11.31 11.66 -13.75
CA GLY A 118 12.75 11.79 -13.79
C GLY A 118 13.36 11.26 -12.49
N SER A 119 14.31 10.33 -12.61
CA SER A 119 14.99 9.73 -11.46
C SER A 119 16.49 9.75 -11.67
N ILE A 120 17.24 10.05 -10.60
CA ILE A 120 18.70 9.99 -10.59
C ILE A 120 19.14 8.66 -9.97
N GLY A 121 19.98 7.94 -10.71
CA GLY A 121 20.59 6.69 -10.25
C GLY A 121 19.59 5.54 -10.18
N ALA A 122 19.84 4.61 -9.25
CA ALA A 122 18.99 3.46 -8.98
C ALA A 122 18.35 3.61 -7.59
N PRO A 123 17.27 4.40 -7.46
CA PRO A 123 16.64 4.63 -6.17
C PRO A 123 16.06 3.32 -5.60
N PRO A 124 16.09 3.12 -4.27
CA PRO A 124 15.61 1.88 -3.66
C PRO A 124 14.08 1.77 -3.63
N GLY A 125 13.34 2.88 -3.70
CA GLY A 125 11.88 2.92 -3.55
C GLY A 125 11.12 2.05 -4.55
N PRO A 126 11.37 2.15 -5.86
CA PRO A 126 10.74 1.29 -6.87
C PRO A 126 10.93 -0.20 -6.60
N ILE A 127 12.14 -0.61 -6.19
CA ILE A 127 12.46 -2.02 -5.88
C ILE A 127 11.65 -2.49 -4.67
N VAL A 128 11.65 -1.73 -3.58
CA VAL A 128 10.88 -2.07 -2.38
C VAL A 128 9.38 -2.16 -2.69
N ASN A 129 8.85 -1.21 -3.46
CA ASN A 129 7.44 -1.21 -3.85
C ASN A 129 7.08 -2.41 -4.74
N PHE A 130 7.97 -2.83 -5.64
CA PHE A 130 7.79 -4.04 -6.44
C PHE A 130 7.79 -5.31 -5.59
N VAL A 131 8.69 -5.42 -4.61
CA VAL A 131 8.69 -6.56 -3.67
C VAL A 131 7.38 -6.62 -2.87
N LEU A 132 6.90 -5.49 -2.36
CA LEU A 132 5.61 -5.42 -1.66
C LEU A 132 4.43 -5.80 -2.56
N PHE A 133 4.49 -5.43 -3.84
CA PHE A 133 3.51 -5.85 -4.83
C PHE A 133 3.51 -7.38 -5.02
N LEU A 134 4.68 -8.00 -5.19
CA LEU A 134 4.78 -9.47 -5.31
C LEU A 134 4.22 -10.18 -4.07
N ILE A 135 4.55 -9.70 -2.87
CA ILE A 135 4.00 -10.22 -1.62
C ILE A 135 2.47 -10.06 -1.60
N SER A 136 1.95 -8.95 -2.12
CA SER A 136 0.51 -8.69 -2.19
C SER A 136 -0.19 -9.63 -3.17
N VAL A 137 0.43 -9.94 -4.32
CA VAL A 137 -0.08 -10.92 -5.29
C VAL A 137 -0.09 -12.34 -4.70
N ILE A 138 1.00 -12.73 -4.03
CA ILE A 138 1.07 -14.04 -3.35
C ILE A 138 0.01 -14.11 -2.25
N GLY A 139 -0.09 -13.08 -1.40
CA GLY A 139 -1.10 -12.99 -0.35
C GLY A 139 -2.52 -13.04 -0.89
N PHE A 140 -2.78 -12.37 -2.03
CA PHE A 140 -4.06 -12.43 -2.73
C PHE A 140 -4.40 -13.85 -3.19
N ALA A 141 -3.47 -14.51 -3.88
CA ALA A 141 -3.64 -15.89 -4.36
C ALA A 141 -3.89 -16.85 -3.19
N LEU A 142 -3.10 -16.77 -2.11
CA LEU A 142 -3.28 -17.58 -0.90
C LEU A 142 -4.60 -17.28 -0.17
N SER A 143 -5.13 -16.07 -0.29
CA SER A 143 -6.42 -15.69 0.28
C SER A 143 -7.60 -16.23 -0.53
N LEU A 144 -7.40 -16.49 -1.83
CA LEU A 144 -8.38 -17.13 -2.73
C LEU A 144 -8.33 -18.67 -2.64
N LEU A 145 -7.14 -19.24 -2.42
CA LEU A 145 -6.95 -20.68 -2.26
C LEU A 145 -7.60 -21.15 -0.94
N ASN A 146 -8.79 -21.74 -1.09
CA ASN A 146 -9.60 -22.27 -0.01
C ASN A 146 -8.94 -23.53 0.57
N ARG A 147 -9.04 -23.73 1.88
CA ARG A 147 -8.41 -24.85 2.63
C ARG A 147 -9.02 -26.25 2.35
N ARG A 148 -9.66 -26.47 1.19
CA ARG A 148 -10.44 -27.70 0.91
C ARG A 148 -9.72 -28.79 0.08
N ASP A 149 -8.59 -28.52 -0.56
CA ASP A 149 -7.94 -29.51 -1.46
C ASP A 149 -6.69 -30.21 -0.88
N ILE A 150 -6.51 -30.25 0.45
CA ILE A 150 -5.34 -30.93 1.08
C ILE A 150 -5.78 -32.09 1.99
N GLN A 151 -6.99 -32.64 1.79
CA GLN A 151 -7.47 -33.80 2.57
C GLN A 151 -8.04 -34.95 1.74
N ASP A 152 -7.78 -34.98 0.44
CA ASP A 152 -8.05 -36.15 -0.41
C ASP A 152 -6.77 -36.97 -0.64
#